data_AF-A0A403M3M9-F1
#
_entry.id   AF-A0A403M3M9-F1
#
_cell.length_a   1.000
_cell.length_b   1.000
_cell.length_c   1.000
_cell.angle_alpha   90.00
_cell.angle_beta   90.00
_cell.angle_gamma   90.00
#
_symmetry.space_group_name_H-M   'P 1'
#
loop_
_entity.id
_entity.type
_entity.pdbx_description
1 polymer ?
#
loop_
_entity_poly.entity_id
_entity_poly.type
_entity_poly.pdbx_seq_one_letter_code
_entity_poly.pdbx_strand_id
1 'polypeptide(L)'
;KRRDQENEEIALTVGKLRVELEAAENNLIDSECHVAELEEALRDKQALLEASEKRNAKLQSENAYIRNRYKELDLLIGKNILVMQAAIIEWQATGDAKSGLAWIYNTLFGPGELPDESEKDAQAYFNRKYAPIDEKLMALHKWFWEQSEAERAAGIRIKGGE
;
A
#
# COMPACT_ATOMS: atom_id res chain seq x y z
N LYS A 1 -9.70 87.54 6.60
CA LYS A 1 -11.02 86.91 6.79
C LYS A 1 -11.28 85.76 5.80
N ARG A 2 -11.36 85.99 4.48
CA ARG A 2 -11.60 84.90 3.50
C ARG A 2 -10.46 83.87 3.45
N ARG A 3 -9.20 84.35 3.37
CA ARG A 3 -8.01 83.48 3.43
C ARG A 3 -7.89 82.69 4.73
N ASP A 4 -8.32 83.27 5.84
CA ASP A 4 -8.25 82.60 7.15
C ASP A 4 -9.27 81.46 7.23
N GLN A 5 -10.46 81.65 6.65
CA GLN A 5 -11.49 80.61 6.52
C GLN A 5 -11.06 79.49 5.56
N GLU A 6 -10.47 79.84 4.41
CA GLU A 6 -9.90 78.86 3.47
C GLU A 6 -8.77 78.05 4.14
N ASN A 7 -7.90 78.68 4.92
CA ASN A 7 -6.84 77.99 5.67
C ASN A 7 -7.39 77.05 6.74
N GLU A 8 -8.48 77.43 7.42
CA GLU A 8 -9.15 76.59 8.41
C GLU A 8 -9.85 75.38 7.76
N GLU A 9 -10.51 75.58 6.62
CA GLU A 9 -11.13 74.52 5.83
C GLU A 9 -10.10 73.53 5.25
N ILE A 10 -8.94 74.04 4.80
CA ILE A 10 -7.80 73.22 4.38
C ILE A 10 -7.28 72.40 5.56
N ALA A 11 -7.07 73.03 6.73
CA ALA A 11 -6.57 72.34 7.91
C ALA A 11 -7.52 71.20 8.36
N LEU A 12 -8.83 71.42 8.31
CA LEU A 12 -9.83 70.40 8.61
C LEU A 12 -9.82 69.26 7.60
N THR A 13 -9.70 69.57 6.30
CA THR A 13 -9.63 68.56 5.23
C THR A 13 -8.37 67.71 5.34
N VAL A 14 -7.21 68.35 5.57
CA VAL A 14 -5.93 67.66 5.78
C VAL A 14 -6.00 66.76 7.03
N GLY A 15 -6.64 67.23 8.11
CA GLY A 15 -6.87 66.44 9.32
C GLY A 15 -7.68 65.17 9.06
N LYS A 16 -8.79 65.28 8.30
CA LYS A 16 -9.61 64.12 7.92
C LYS A 16 -8.85 63.12 7.05
N LEU A 17 -8.16 63.61 6.01
CA LEU A 17 -7.37 62.76 5.12
C LEU A 17 -6.26 62.03 5.88
N ARG A 18 -5.64 62.65 6.90
CA ARG A 18 -4.62 61.99 7.73
C ARG A 18 -5.19 60.84 8.55
N VAL A 19 -6.39 61.01 9.13
CA VAL A 19 -7.05 59.94 9.90
C VAL A 19 -7.50 58.80 8.99
N GLU A 20 -8.05 59.12 7.82
CA GLU A 20 -8.45 58.11 6.83
C GLU A 20 -7.24 57.33 6.29
N LEU A 21 -6.12 58.02 6.06
CA LEU A 21 -4.86 57.39 5.66
C LEU A 21 -4.35 56.42 6.74
N GLU A 22 -4.31 56.85 8.00
CA GLU A 22 -3.86 56.01 9.11
C GLU A 22 -4.77 54.78 9.30
N ALA A 23 -6.09 54.94 9.13
CA ALA A 23 -7.03 53.81 9.17
C ALA A 23 -6.80 52.83 7.99
N ALA A 24 -6.56 53.34 6.79
CA ALA A 24 -6.26 52.51 5.62
C ALA A 24 -4.93 51.75 5.76
N GLU A 25 -3.90 52.41 6.33
CA GLU A 25 -2.60 51.78 6.62
C GLU A 25 -2.72 50.65 7.64
N ASN A 26 -3.45 50.85 8.74
CA ASN A 26 -3.67 49.80 9.73
C ASN A 26 -4.41 48.59 9.13
N ASN A 27 -5.45 48.82 8.33
CA ASN A 27 -6.17 47.75 7.63
C ASN A 27 -5.27 47.01 6.62
N LEU A 28 -4.37 47.73 5.95
CA LEU A 28 -3.40 47.13 5.03
C LEU A 28 -2.44 46.21 5.79
N ILE A 29 -1.89 46.67 6.91
CA ILE A 29 -0.99 45.88 7.76
C ILE A 29 -1.68 44.61 8.26
N ASP A 30 -2.93 44.71 8.72
CA ASP A 30 -3.71 43.54 9.15
C ASP A 30 -3.90 42.56 7.99
N SER A 31 -4.26 43.05 6.80
CA SER A 31 -4.42 42.21 5.61
C SER A 31 -3.11 41.53 5.20
N GLU A 32 -1.98 42.24 5.25
CA GLU A 32 -0.66 41.68 4.95
C GLU A 32 -0.28 40.57 5.93
N CYS A 33 -0.58 40.74 7.22
CA CYS A 33 -0.38 39.72 8.23
C CYS A 33 -1.18 38.43 7.92
N HIS A 34 -2.47 38.56 7.59
CA HIS A 34 -3.31 37.42 7.23
C HIS A 34 -2.84 36.71 5.95
N VAL A 35 -2.35 37.47 4.96
CA VAL A 35 -1.78 36.89 3.74
C VAL A 35 -0.53 36.06 4.08
N ALA A 36 0.36 36.55 4.94
CA ALA A 36 1.54 35.80 5.35
C ALA A 36 1.20 34.48 6.06
N GLU A 37 0.19 34.48 6.94
CA GLU A 37 -0.30 33.26 7.61
C GLU A 37 -0.89 32.24 6.62
N LEU A 38 -1.67 32.72 5.63
CA LEU A 38 -2.24 31.87 4.59
C LEU A 38 -1.16 31.27 3.69
N GLU A 39 -0.13 32.04 3.35
CA GLU A 39 1.00 31.56 2.57
C GLU A 39 1.80 30.49 3.32
N GLU A 40 1.98 30.64 4.64
CA GLU A 40 2.63 29.62 5.48
C GLU A 40 1.81 28.34 5.52
N ALA A 41 0.50 28.44 5.80
CA ALA A 41 -0.40 27.29 5.79
C ALA A 41 -0.45 26.59 4.42
N LEU A 42 -0.33 27.34 3.32
CA LEU A 42 -0.27 26.79 1.97
C LEU A 42 1.03 26.02 1.74
N ARG A 43 2.18 26.56 2.19
CA ARG A 43 3.48 25.86 2.11
C ARG A 43 3.46 24.55 2.90
N ASP A 44 2.90 24.55 4.10
CA ASP A 44 2.79 23.33 4.93
C ASP A 44 1.90 22.28 4.26
N LYS A 45 0.75 22.69 3.72
CA LYS A 45 -0.13 21.78 2.97
C LYS A 45 0.55 21.20 1.75
N GLN A 46 1.35 21.99 1.02
CA GLN A 46 2.11 21.52 -0.13
C GLN A 46 3.15 20.48 0.28
N ALA A 47 3.89 20.72 1.37
CA ALA A 47 4.86 19.75 1.91
C ALA A 47 4.19 18.44 2.34
N LEU A 48 3.01 18.51 2.98
CA LEU A 48 2.23 17.32 3.35
C LEU A 48 1.74 16.55 2.12
N LEU A 49 1.29 17.25 1.08
CA LEU A 49 0.86 16.63 -0.17
C LEU A 49 2.01 15.87 -0.82
N GLU A 50 3.17 16.50 -0.98
CA GLU A 50 4.36 15.86 -1.55
C GLU A 50 4.82 14.64 -0.74
N ALA A 51 4.78 14.73 0.60
CA ALA A 51 5.09 13.59 1.47
C ALA A 51 4.10 12.44 1.29
N SER A 52 2.81 12.74 1.15
CA SER A 52 1.76 11.76 0.89
C SER A 52 1.91 11.11 -0.48
N GLU A 53 2.21 11.89 -1.52
CA GLU A 53 2.47 11.39 -2.88
C GLU A 53 3.68 10.45 -2.92
N LYS A 54 4.78 10.82 -2.25
CA LYS A 54 5.95 9.95 -2.11
C LYS A 54 5.61 8.63 -1.42
N ARG A 55 4.82 8.69 -0.34
CA ARG A 55 4.36 7.49 0.38
C ARG A 55 3.46 6.62 -0.50
N ASN A 56 2.53 7.23 -1.24
CA ASN A 56 1.63 6.51 -2.15
C ASN A 56 2.41 5.85 -3.29
N ALA A 57 3.38 6.52 -3.89
CA ALA A 57 4.25 5.94 -4.92
C ALA A 57 5.02 4.73 -4.37
N LYS A 58 5.57 4.82 -3.15
CA LYS A 58 6.21 3.70 -2.48
C LYS A 58 5.24 2.53 -2.26
N LEU A 59 4.06 2.78 -1.70
CA LEU A 59 3.04 1.75 -1.47
C LEU A 59 2.55 1.11 -2.78
N GLN A 60 2.44 1.88 -3.86
CA GLN A 60 2.08 1.33 -5.17
C GLN A 60 3.18 0.39 -5.70
N SER A 61 4.45 0.76 -5.55
CA SER A 61 5.58 -0.08 -5.95
C SER A 61 5.64 -1.38 -5.13
N GLU A 62 5.42 -1.30 -3.81
CA GLU A 62 5.39 -2.47 -2.92
C GLU A 62 4.20 -3.39 -3.25
N ASN A 63 3.02 -2.83 -3.50
CA ASN A 63 1.85 -3.59 -3.94
C ASN A 63 2.09 -4.30 -5.28
N ALA A 64 2.70 -3.63 -6.25
CA ALA A 64 3.04 -4.23 -7.54
C ALA A 64 4.02 -5.40 -7.37
N TYR A 65 5.05 -5.22 -6.55
CA TYR A 65 6.00 -6.27 -6.21
C TYR A 65 5.32 -7.49 -5.57
N ILE A 66 4.51 -7.27 -4.53
CA ILE A 66 3.78 -8.32 -3.82
C ILE A 66 2.84 -9.08 -4.77
N ARG A 67 2.07 -8.37 -5.61
CA ARG A 67 1.18 -9.00 -6.61
C ARG A 67 1.94 -9.87 -7.59
N ASN A 68 3.11 -9.44 -8.06
CA ASN A 68 3.92 -10.26 -8.96
C ASN A 68 4.52 -11.47 -8.26
N ARG A 69 4.92 -11.34 -6.98
CA ARG A 69 5.36 -12.48 -6.16
C ARG A 69 4.26 -13.52 -5.93
N TYR A 70 3.01 -13.09 -5.73
CA TYR A 70 1.87 -14.01 -5.66
C TYR A 70 1.65 -14.76 -6.98
N LYS A 71 1.65 -14.05 -8.12
CA LYS A 71 1.54 -14.68 -9.45
C LYS A 71 2.65 -15.69 -9.70
N GLU A 72 3.87 -15.37 -9.31
CA GLU A 72 5.00 -16.29 -9.43
C GLU A 72 4.78 -17.56 -8.60
N LEU A 73 4.33 -17.42 -7.36
CA LEU A 73 3.99 -18.57 -6.51
C LEU A 73 2.89 -19.44 -7.13
N ASP A 74 1.82 -18.83 -7.66
CA ASP A 74 0.73 -19.56 -8.33
C ASP A 74 1.24 -20.35 -9.54
N LEU A 75 2.14 -19.75 -10.33
CA LEU A 75 2.76 -20.42 -11.48
C LEU A 75 3.69 -21.56 -11.06
N LEU A 76 4.43 -21.41 -9.97
CA LEU A 76 5.28 -22.48 -9.43
C LEU A 76 4.46 -23.66 -8.89
N ILE A 77 3.36 -23.38 -8.19
CA ILE A 77 2.41 -24.41 -7.75
C ILE A 77 1.81 -25.11 -8.98
N GLY A 78 1.35 -24.35 -9.98
CA GLY A 78 0.81 -24.90 -11.23
C GLY A 78 1.79 -25.81 -11.96
N LYS A 79 3.07 -25.41 -12.06
CA LYS A 79 4.14 -26.25 -12.62
C LYS A 79 4.30 -27.57 -11.88
N ASN A 80 4.31 -27.54 -10.55
CA ASN A 80 4.42 -28.75 -9.74
C ASN A 80 3.20 -29.67 -9.90
N ILE A 81 1.99 -29.11 -9.98
CA ILE A 81 0.77 -29.89 -10.27
C ILE A 81 0.86 -30.56 -11.64
N LEU A 82 1.31 -29.84 -12.68
CA LEU A 82 1.48 -30.40 -14.03
C LEU A 82 2.47 -31.58 -14.04
N VAL A 83 3.57 -31.48 -13.30
CA VAL A 83 4.55 -32.58 -13.14
C VAL A 83 3.89 -33.79 -12.48
N MET A 84 3.11 -33.59 -11.42
CA MET A 84 2.39 -34.68 -10.76
C MET A 84 1.36 -35.32 -11.70
N GLN A 85 0.68 -34.53 -12.53
CA GLN A 85 -0.24 -35.05 -13.56
C GLN A 85 0.51 -35.87 -14.63
N ALA A 86 1.66 -35.39 -15.10
CA ALA A 86 2.51 -36.11 -16.05
C ALA A 86 2.99 -37.45 -15.48
N ALA A 87 3.37 -37.49 -14.19
CA ALA A 87 3.74 -38.71 -13.50
C ALA A 87 2.62 -39.76 -13.51
N ILE A 88 1.37 -39.33 -13.24
CA ILE A 88 0.20 -40.21 -13.28
C ILE A 88 -0.10 -40.72 -14.70
N ILE A 89 -0.03 -39.84 -15.70
CA ILE A 89 -0.24 -40.20 -17.11
C ILE A 89 0.79 -41.24 -17.56
N GLU A 90 2.07 -41.01 -17.26
CA GLU A 90 3.16 -41.93 -17.63
C GLU A 90 2.97 -43.31 -17.00
N TRP A 91 2.65 -43.35 -15.70
CA TRP A 91 2.39 -44.59 -14.99
C TRP A 91 1.17 -45.34 -15.57
N GLN A 92 0.08 -44.63 -15.88
CA GLN A 92 -1.12 -45.24 -16.47
C GLN A 92 -0.87 -45.76 -17.89
N ALA A 93 -0.02 -45.08 -18.67
CA ALA A 93 0.30 -45.47 -20.04
C ALA A 93 1.24 -46.68 -20.11
N THR A 94 2.23 -46.75 -19.22
CA THR A 94 3.30 -47.76 -19.25
C THR A 94 3.09 -48.92 -18.29
N GLY A 95 2.29 -48.72 -17.23
CA GLY A 95 2.23 -49.62 -16.08
C GLY A 95 3.46 -49.58 -15.17
N ASP A 96 4.49 -48.78 -15.49
CA ASP A 96 5.72 -48.67 -14.72
C ASP A 96 5.71 -47.44 -13.80
N ALA A 97 5.63 -47.70 -12.50
CA ALA A 97 5.65 -46.65 -11.48
C ALA A 97 6.99 -45.90 -11.41
N LYS A 98 8.10 -46.51 -11.84
CA LYS A 98 9.41 -45.83 -11.83
C LYS A 98 9.47 -44.72 -12.87
N SER A 99 8.93 -44.97 -14.06
CA SER A 99 8.81 -43.98 -15.13
C SER A 99 7.93 -42.79 -14.69
N GLY A 100 6.82 -43.06 -14.00
CA GLY A 100 6.01 -42.01 -13.37
C GLY A 100 6.79 -41.23 -12.29
N LEU A 101 7.48 -41.92 -11.38
CA LEU A 101 8.26 -41.29 -10.31
C LEU A 101 9.39 -40.40 -10.82
N ALA A 102 9.97 -40.71 -11.98
CA ALA A 102 11.05 -39.93 -12.58
C ALA A 102 10.64 -38.46 -12.84
N TRP A 103 9.39 -38.21 -13.22
CA TRP A 103 8.85 -36.85 -13.40
C TRP A 103 8.93 -36.02 -12.12
N ILE A 104 8.49 -36.60 -11.00
CA ILE A 104 8.52 -35.95 -9.68
C ILE A 104 9.98 -35.79 -9.22
N TYR A 105 10.79 -36.84 -9.33
CA TYR A 105 12.19 -36.84 -8.91
C TYR A 105 13.00 -35.74 -9.60
N ASN A 106 12.91 -35.64 -10.93
CA ASN A 106 13.68 -34.65 -11.70
C ASN A 106 13.32 -33.22 -11.32
N THR A 107 12.05 -32.97 -10.99
CA THR A 107 11.55 -31.65 -10.58
C THR A 107 12.10 -31.24 -9.22
N LEU A 108 12.23 -32.19 -8.29
CA LEU A 108 12.82 -31.93 -6.97
C LEU A 108 14.36 -31.87 -7.02
N PHE A 109 15.00 -32.68 -7.86
CA PHE A 109 16.46 -32.76 -7.95
C PHE A 109 17.08 -31.45 -8.45
N GLY A 110 16.55 -30.85 -9.53
CA GLY A 110 17.14 -29.67 -10.15
C GLY A 110 17.34 -28.48 -9.19
N PRO A 111 16.32 -28.10 -8.39
CA PRO A 111 16.44 -27.05 -7.38
C PRO A 111 17.09 -27.49 -6.05
N GLY A 112 17.39 -28.78 -5.87
CA GLY A 112 17.97 -29.30 -4.62
C GLY A 112 16.95 -29.53 -3.50
N GLU A 113 15.69 -29.84 -3.85
CA GLU A 113 14.56 -30.00 -2.92
C GLU A 113 14.29 -31.46 -2.52
N LEU A 114 15.21 -32.38 -2.86
CA LEU A 114 15.12 -33.76 -2.39
C LEU A 114 15.33 -33.82 -0.86
N PRO A 115 14.63 -34.73 -0.16
CA PRO A 115 14.88 -34.97 1.25
C PRO A 115 16.30 -35.49 1.47
N ASP A 116 16.81 -35.28 2.68
CA ASP A 116 18.10 -35.86 3.11
C ASP A 116 18.09 -37.38 2.96
N GLU A 117 19.20 -37.96 2.49
CA GLU A 117 19.30 -39.40 2.22
C GLU A 117 19.10 -40.26 3.48
N SER A 118 19.28 -39.70 4.68
CA SER A 118 19.05 -40.39 5.96
C SER A 118 17.57 -40.58 6.29
N GLU A 119 16.65 -39.85 5.62
CA GLU A 119 15.21 -39.98 5.85
C GLU A 119 14.69 -41.29 5.24
N LYS A 120 14.20 -42.20 6.08
CA LYS A 120 13.69 -43.53 5.67
C LYS A 120 12.20 -43.75 5.92
N ASP A 121 11.58 -42.92 6.74
CA ASP A 121 10.16 -43.00 7.08
C ASP A 121 9.40 -41.80 6.48
N ALA A 122 8.69 -42.06 5.39
CA ALA A 122 7.94 -41.05 4.66
C ALA A 122 6.82 -40.42 5.49
N GLN A 123 6.14 -41.20 6.34
CA GLN A 123 5.01 -40.69 7.12
C GLN A 123 5.52 -39.82 8.27
N ALA A 124 6.58 -40.26 8.98
CA ALA A 124 7.20 -39.47 10.02
C ALA A 124 7.79 -38.16 9.45
N TYR A 125 8.45 -38.24 8.29
CA TYR A 125 8.96 -37.06 7.57
C TYR A 125 7.83 -36.08 7.24
N PHE A 126 6.75 -36.56 6.61
CA PHE A 126 5.61 -35.73 6.23
C PHE A 126 4.99 -35.04 7.44
N ASN A 127 4.65 -35.81 8.49
CA ASN A 127 4.02 -35.25 9.69
C ASN A 127 4.88 -34.14 10.32
N ARG A 128 6.20 -34.36 10.43
CA ARG A 128 7.13 -33.39 10.99
C ARG A 128 7.25 -32.11 10.15
N LYS A 129 7.25 -32.22 8.81
CA LYS A 129 7.38 -31.07 7.90
C LYS A 129 6.05 -30.34 7.68
N TYR A 130 4.94 -31.06 7.70
CA TYR A 130 3.59 -30.54 7.45
C TYR A 130 3.05 -29.76 8.65
N ALA A 131 3.24 -30.24 9.88
CA ALA A 131 2.72 -29.61 11.08
C ALA A 131 2.97 -28.08 11.18
N PRO A 132 4.20 -27.56 10.99
CA PRO A 132 4.43 -26.11 11.04
C PRO A 132 3.81 -25.33 9.86
N ILE A 133 3.57 -25.99 8.71
CA ILE A 133 2.88 -25.38 7.58
C ILE A 133 1.39 -25.24 7.90
N ASP A 134 0.78 -26.31 8.40
CA ASP A 134 -0.63 -26.37 8.78
C ASP A 134 -0.98 -25.31 9.84
N GLU A 135 -0.12 -25.19 10.87
CA GLU A 135 -0.26 -24.17 11.91
C GLU A 135 -0.28 -22.74 11.33
N LYS A 136 0.67 -22.43 10.45
CA LYS A 136 0.76 -21.11 9.79
C LYS A 136 -0.43 -20.85 8.88
N LEU A 137 -0.89 -21.88 8.16
CA LEU A 137 -2.04 -21.78 7.28
C LEU A 137 -3.32 -21.53 8.07
N MET A 138 -3.53 -22.22 9.19
CA MET A 138 -4.64 -21.97 10.09
C MET A 138 -4.63 -20.55 10.66
N ALA A 139 -3.47 -20.06 11.11
CA ALA A 139 -3.33 -18.70 11.60
C ALA A 139 -3.69 -17.66 10.52
N LEU A 140 -3.26 -17.90 9.27
CA LEU A 140 -3.57 -17.04 8.14
C LEU A 140 -5.07 -17.06 7.79
N HIS A 141 -5.70 -18.24 7.76
CA HIS A 141 -7.14 -18.37 7.52
C HIS A 141 -7.96 -17.65 8.60
N LYS A 142 -7.55 -17.77 9.87
CA LYS A 142 -8.17 -17.05 10.96
C LYS A 142 -8.09 -15.54 10.74
N TRP A 143 -6.93 -15.02 10.36
CA TRP A 143 -6.77 -13.61 10.06
C TRP A 143 -7.69 -13.14 8.92
N PHE A 144 -7.76 -13.88 7.80
CA PHE A 144 -8.66 -13.55 6.69
C PHE A 144 -10.13 -13.52 7.12
N TRP A 145 -10.55 -14.48 7.94
CA TRP A 145 -11.90 -14.52 8.48
C TRP A 145 -12.20 -13.28 9.33
N GLU A 146 -11.29 -12.92 10.26
CA GLU A 146 -11.43 -11.72 11.10
C GLU A 146 -11.50 -10.43 10.27
N GLN A 147 -10.69 -10.32 9.21
CA GLN A 147 -10.76 -9.18 8.28
C GLN A 147 -12.13 -9.10 7.58
N SER A 148 -12.63 -10.22 7.07
CA SER A 148 -13.94 -10.26 6.40
C SER A 148 -15.10 -9.88 7.34
N GLU A 149 -15.05 -10.31 8.60
CA GLU A 149 -16.02 -9.88 9.63
C GLU A 149 -15.95 -8.38 9.88
N ALA A 150 -14.75 -7.81 10.02
CA ALA A 150 -14.56 -6.39 10.24
C ALA A 150 -15.07 -5.55 9.05
N GLU A 151 -14.81 -5.98 7.81
CA GLU A 151 -15.30 -5.30 6.60
C GLU A 151 -16.83 -5.33 6.50
N ARG A 152 -17.46 -6.47 6.83
CA ARG A 152 -18.92 -6.58 6.91
C ARG A 152 -19.51 -5.68 7.97
N ALA A 153 -18.89 -5.62 9.15
CA ALA A 153 -19.33 -4.72 10.22
C ALA A 153 -19.21 -3.24 9.84
N ALA A 154 -18.18 -2.88 9.08
CA ALA A 154 -17.96 -1.53 8.57
C ALA A 154 -18.84 -1.14 7.36
N GLY A 155 -19.63 -2.08 6.81
CA GLY A 155 -20.42 -1.85 5.60
C GLY A 155 -19.57 -1.65 4.33
N ILE A 156 -18.30 -2.04 4.37
CA ILE A 156 -17.37 -1.91 3.24
C ILE A 156 -17.62 -3.09 2.30
N ARG A 157 -18.16 -2.82 1.11
CA ARG A 157 -18.31 -3.84 0.06
C ARG A 157 -17.07 -3.82 -0.82
N ILE A 158 -16.10 -4.69 -0.54
CA ILE A 158 -14.99 -4.91 -1.48
C ILE A 158 -15.55 -5.59 -2.72
N LYS A 159 -15.53 -4.90 -3.86
CA LYS A 159 -15.81 -5.52 -5.16
C LYS A 159 -14.62 -6.39 -5.55
N GLY A 160 -14.75 -7.70 -5.42
CA GLY A 160 -13.79 -8.65 -5.99
C GLY A 160 -14.03 -10.08 -5.53
N GLY A 161 -14.77 -10.86 -6.33
CA GLY A 161 -14.97 -12.29 -6.12
C GLY A 161 -16.18 -12.84 -6.87
N GLU A 162 -16.17 -12.75 -8.20
CA GLU A 162 -16.80 -13.74 -9.08
C GLU A 162 -15.68 -14.56 -9.72
#